data_AF-A0A0N4XB90-F1
#
_entry.id   AF-A0A0N4XB90-F1
#
_cell.length_a   1.000
_cell.length_b   1.000
_cell.length_c   1.000
_cell.angle_alpha   90.00
_cell.angle_beta   90.00
_cell.angle_gamma   90.00
#
_symmetry.space_group_name_H-M   'P 1'
#
loop_
_entity.id
_entity.type
_entity.pdbx_description
1 polymer ?
#
loop_
_entity_poly.entity_id
_entity_poly.type
_entity_poly.pdbx_seq_one_letter_code
_entity_poly.pdbx_strand_id
1 'polypeptide(L)'
;MKGTEACSRAASLAFGITQQRENLMNDNIEVSITHTTTIDWLELSETATKLLFRDKRSRLFLLDGSRQSSLLNFCTYVQWVPGSDTIVAQSGNSLHVWYNPALPDQVTTITIKGEIESVLRDAERTEVIVQEDNAKVAYELDNVQIDFGSALESGDLNRASAFLDHYKVDDAYSMWNKVAQMASEQKNFFVAQRCFAALNEYPRARAAFRNAEMAEVTAKEIGGDGTQHWKIRANAAQLMRNFKEAENIYLKNNAIEEAIEMYQLLQKWDEALSIAKAVNYPGFEQLKANYYRTLFDTGRDAKAAERAERLYLEANLQKEAIAMYIKNNRWADAYRRAERLYLEANLQKEAIAMYIKNNRWADAYRLSEEFLGKEETTALYEAKAEELEEQGRYADAEQVCF
;
A
#
# COMPACT_ATOMS: atom_id res chain seq x y z
N MET A 1 -13.66 -19.14 21.78
CA MET A 1 -14.58 -18.32 20.98
C MET A 1 -14.05 -18.26 19.56
N LYS A 2 -14.48 -19.20 18.71
CA LYS A 2 -14.17 -19.19 17.28
C LYS A 2 -15.16 -18.25 16.62
N GLY A 3 -14.67 -17.28 15.85
CA GLY A 3 -15.52 -16.40 15.05
C GLY A 3 -16.30 -17.24 14.04
N THR A 4 -17.55 -17.52 14.37
CA THR A 4 -18.56 -17.97 13.43
C THR A 4 -18.85 -16.78 12.52
N GLU A 5 -18.21 -16.74 11.34
CA GLU A 5 -18.81 -16.04 10.21
C GLU A 5 -20.19 -16.65 10.04
N ALA A 6 -21.20 -15.87 10.41
CA ALA A 6 -22.58 -16.25 10.30
C ALA A 6 -22.87 -16.41 8.81
N CYS A 7 -22.87 -17.67 8.37
CA CYS A 7 -23.41 -18.06 7.08
C CYS A 7 -24.87 -17.62 7.06
N SER A 8 -25.13 -16.42 6.54
CA SER A 8 -26.45 -15.84 6.41
C SER A 8 -27.21 -16.74 5.43
N ARG A 9 -28.08 -17.61 5.96
CA ARG A 9 -29.03 -18.34 5.12
C ARG A 9 -29.95 -17.28 4.51
N ALA A 10 -29.69 -16.89 3.26
CA ALA A 10 -30.56 -15.99 2.53
C ALA A 10 -31.65 -16.80 1.83
N ALA A 11 -32.92 -16.46 2.03
CA ALA A 11 -34.01 -16.93 1.20
C ALA A 11 -34.32 -15.87 0.14
N SER A 12 -34.65 -16.30 -1.07
CA SER A 12 -35.20 -15.40 -2.08
C SER A 12 -36.69 -15.69 -2.24
N LEU A 13 -37.52 -14.68 -2.00
CA LEU A 13 -38.96 -14.71 -2.23
C LEU A 13 -39.25 -13.86 -3.46
N ALA A 14 -39.80 -14.48 -4.50
CA ALA A 14 -40.24 -13.81 -5.72
C ALA A 14 -41.77 -13.65 -5.70
N PHE A 15 -42.25 -12.42 -5.50
CA PHE A 15 -43.67 -12.08 -5.64
C PHE A 15 -43.88 -11.35 -6.97
N GLY A 16 -44.01 -12.11 -8.05
CA GLY A 16 -44.32 -11.61 -9.39
C GLY A 16 -43.24 -10.69 -9.99
N ILE A 17 -43.32 -9.40 -9.66
CA ILE A 17 -42.48 -8.29 -10.13
C ILE A 17 -41.39 -7.94 -9.10
N THR A 18 -41.60 -8.29 -7.83
CA THR A 18 -40.68 -7.89 -6.75
C THR A 18 -39.88 -9.09 -6.27
N GLN A 19 -38.56 -8.95 -6.28
CA GLN A 19 -37.64 -9.86 -5.61
C GLN A 19 -37.29 -9.30 -4.24
N GLN A 20 -37.33 -10.15 -3.23
CA GLN A 20 -36.81 -9.84 -1.91
C GLN A 20 -35.79 -10.90 -1.53
N ARG A 21 -34.59 -10.45 -1.16
CA ARG A 21 -33.61 -11.28 -0.47
C ARG A 21 -33.80 -11.05 1.01
N GLU A 22 -34.19 -12.10 1.72
CA GLU A 22 -34.47 -12.09 3.14
C GLU A 22 -33.39 -12.87 3.88
N ASN A 23 -32.84 -12.27 4.93
CA ASN A 23 -31.88 -12.94 5.80
C ASN A 23 -32.64 -13.76 6.85
N LEU A 24 -32.65 -15.08 6.70
CA LEU A 24 -33.44 -16.01 7.54
C LEU A 24 -33.01 -16.04 9.01
N MET A 25 -31.93 -15.35 9.40
CA MET A 25 -31.52 -15.23 10.80
C MET A 25 -32.24 -14.09 11.53
N ASN A 26 -32.68 -13.05 10.80
CA ASN A 26 -33.20 -11.80 11.38
C ASN A 26 -34.56 -11.36 10.81
N ASP A 27 -35.16 -12.11 9.87
CA ASP A 27 -36.39 -11.74 9.12
C ASP A 27 -36.34 -10.32 8.50
N ASN A 28 -35.13 -9.85 8.18
CA ASN A 28 -34.93 -8.56 7.54
C ASN A 28 -34.76 -8.74 6.03
N ILE A 29 -35.53 -7.95 5.27
CA ILE A 29 -35.38 -7.82 3.82
C ILE A 29 -34.11 -7.00 3.56
N GLU A 30 -33.05 -7.63 3.09
CA GLU A 30 -31.78 -6.97 2.80
C GLU A 30 -31.83 -6.18 1.48
N VAL A 31 -32.50 -6.74 0.47
CA VAL A 31 -32.57 -6.14 -0.86
C VAL A 31 -33.94 -6.42 -1.45
N SER A 32 -34.64 -5.35 -1.86
CA SER A 32 -35.87 -5.44 -2.64
C SER A 32 -35.66 -4.83 -4.01
N ILE A 33 -35.86 -5.63 -5.06
CA ILE A 33 -35.70 -5.18 -6.45
C ILE A 33 -37.00 -5.41 -7.19
N THR A 34 -37.53 -4.33 -7.74
CA THR A 34 -38.69 -4.35 -8.62
C THR A 34 -38.24 -4.55 -10.06
N HIS A 35 -38.54 -5.71 -10.62
CA HIS A 35 -38.28 -6.06 -12.01
C HIS A 35 -39.54 -5.90 -12.86
N THR A 36 -39.42 -5.33 -14.06
CA THR A 36 -40.57 -4.95 -14.89
C THR A 36 -41.42 -6.13 -15.38
N THR A 37 -40.89 -7.34 -15.33
CA THR A 37 -41.43 -8.55 -15.94
C THR A 37 -41.47 -9.68 -14.92
N THR A 38 -42.46 -10.56 -15.03
CA THR A 38 -42.56 -11.71 -14.11
C THR A 38 -41.40 -12.68 -14.33
N ILE A 39 -40.84 -13.17 -13.23
CA ILE A 39 -39.76 -14.15 -13.21
C ILE A 39 -40.32 -15.56 -13.47
N ASP A 40 -39.63 -16.35 -14.29
CA ASP A 40 -39.99 -17.74 -14.58
C ASP A 40 -39.07 -18.74 -13.88
N TRP A 41 -37.83 -18.36 -13.62
CA TRP A 41 -36.81 -19.20 -12.98
C TRP A 41 -35.86 -18.37 -12.10
N LEU A 42 -35.39 -18.98 -11.02
CA LEU A 42 -34.60 -18.33 -9.96
C LEU A 42 -33.72 -19.38 -9.26
N GLU A 43 -32.44 -19.09 -9.07
CA GLU A 43 -31.52 -19.94 -8.29
C GLU A 43 -30.48 -19.09 -7.55
N LEU A 44 -30.18 -19.48 -6.30
CA LEU A 44 -29.13 -18.89 -5.49
C LEU A 44 -27.79 -19.59 -5.74
N SER A 45 -26.69 -18.85 -5.64
CA SER A 45 -25.36 -19.46 -5.64
C SER A 45 -25.17 -20.38 -4.43
N GLU A 46 -24.23 -21.32 -4.50
CA GLU A 46 -23.94 -22.24 -3.39
C GLU A 46 -23.45 -21.50 -2.14
N THR A 47 -22.69 -20.43 -2.33
CA THR A 47 -22.26 -19.51 -1.27
C THR A 47 -23.41 -18.64 -0.73
N ALA A 48 -24.59 -18.70 -1.34
CA ALA A 48 -25.76 -17.87 -1.08
C ALA A 48 -25.47 -16.36 -1.16
N THR A 49 -24.42 -15.95 -1.87
CA THR A 49 -23.99 -14.55 -2.01
C THR A 49 -24.64 -13.86 -3.21
N LYS A 50 -24.88 -14.61 -4.29
CA LYS A 50 -25.40 -14.11 -5.56
C LYS A 50 -26.73 -14.78 -5.91
N LEU A 51 -27.57 -14.05 -6.63
CA LEU A 51 -28.87 -14.54 -7.10
C LEU A 51 -28.94 -14.45 -8.62
N LEU A 52 -29.28 -15.56 -9.26
CA LEU A 52 -29.46 -15.64 -10.70
C LEU A 52 -30.95 -15.84 -10.99
N PHE A 53 -31.49 -15.07 -11.93
CA PHE A 53 -32.90 -15.21 -12.30
C PHE A 53 -33.13 -14.94 -13.77
N ARG A 54 -34.19 -15.56 -14.30
CA ARG A 54 -34.64 -15.39 -15.67
C ARG A 54 -36.06 -14.82 -15.68
N ASP A 55 -36.31 -13.92 -16.62
CA ASP A 55 -37.65 -13.38 -16.86
C ASP A 55 -38.43 -14.19 -17.91
N LYS A 56 -39.75 -13.99 -17.99
CA LYS A 56 -40.58 -14.60 -19.05
C LYS A 56 -40.20 -14.18 -20.48
N ARG A 57 -39.34 -13.18 -20.66
CA ARG A 57 -38.78 -12.81 -21.98
C ARG A 57 -37.46 -13.52 -22.26
N SER A 58 -37.12 -14.52 -21.44
CA SER A 58 -35.88 -15.30 -21.52
C SER A 58 -34.63 -14.44 -21.37
N ARG A 59 -34.68 -13.35 -20.59
CA ARG A 59 -33.52 -12.53 -20.25
C ARG A 59 -32.94 -12.99 -18.92
N LEU A 60 -31.64 -13.18 -18.89
CA LEU A 60 -30.89 -13.64 -17.73
C LEU A 60 -30.29 -12.44 -16.99
N PHE A 61 -30.56 -12.36 -15.69
CA PHE A 61 -30.03 -11.33 -14.81
C PHE A 61 -29.29 -11.95 -13.64
N LEU A 62 -28.16 -11.33 -13.30
CA LEU A 62 -27.39 -11.61 -12.10
C LEU A 62 -27.56 -10.47 -11.11
N LEU A 63 -27.82 -10.81 -9.87
CA LEU A 63 -27.85 -9.91 -8.74
C LEU A 63 -26.69 -10.22 -7.79
N ASP A 64 -25.78 -9.26 -7.67
CA ASP A 64 -24.67 -9.29 -6.72
C ASP A 64 -24.85 -8.15 -5.70
N GLY A 65 -25.26 -8.50 -4.49
CA GLY A 65 -25.70 -7.53 -3.48
C GLY A 65 -26.85 -6.65 -3.99
N SER A 66 -26.58 -5.36 -4.21
CA SER A 66 -27.55 -4.39 -4.75
C SER A 66 -27.41 -4.15 -6.27
N ARG A 67 -26.38 -4.72 -6.90
CA ARG A 67 -26.08 -4.48 -8.32
C ARG A 67 -26.75 -5.54 -9.18
N GLN A 68 -27.72 -5.11 -9.99
CA GLN A 68 -28.32 -5.94 -11.02
C GLN A 68 -27.57 -5.77 -12.36
N SER A 69 -27.12 -6.89 -12.94
CA SER A 69 -26.46 -6.95 -14.24
C SER A 69 -27.24 -7.83 -15.20
N SER A 70 -27.42 -7.39 -16.45
CA SER A 70 -28.00 -8.21 -17.51
C SER A 70 -26.90 -9.05 -18.16
N LEU A 71 -27.03 -10.37 -18.16
CA LEU A 71 -26.01 -11.28 -18.71
C LEU A 71 -26.32 -11.65 -20.17
N LEU A 72 -27.52 -12.17 -20.42
CA LEU A 72 -27.86 -12.80 -21.69
C LEU A 72 -29.30 -12.48 -22.09
N ASN A 73 -29.52 -12.27 -23.40
CA ASN A 73 -30.85 -12.22 -23.98
C ASN A 73 -31.16 -13.55 -24.67
N PHE A 74 -32.39 -14.05 -24.54
CA PHE A 74 -32.82 -15.35 -25.10
C PHE A 74 -32.06 -16.56 -24.52
N CYS A 75 -32.04 -16.65 -23.20
CA CYS A 75 -31.48 -17.76 -22.45
C CYS A 75 -32.48 -18.95 -22.40
N THR A 76 -32.11 -20.07 -23.02
CA THR A 76 -32.93 -21.30 -23.04
C THR A 76 -32.65 -22.18 -21.82
N TYR A 77 -31.37 -22.28 -21.44
CA TYR A 77 -30.89 -23.06 -20.30
C TYR A 77 -29.97 -22.21 -19.42
N VAL A 78 -30.04 -22.41 -18.11
CA VAL A 78 -29.12 -21.79 -17.15
C VAL A 78 -28.98 -22.66 -15.90
N GLN A 79 -27.76 -22.78 -15.38
CA GLN A 79 -27.46 -23.46 -14.13
C GLN A 79 -26.17 -22.91 -13.51
N TRP A 80 -26.07 -22.93 -12.18
CA TRP A 80 -24.79 -22.83 -11.48
C TRP A 80 -24.00 -24.14 -11.61
N VAL A 81 -22.69 -24.05 -11.82
CA VAL A 81 -21.81 -25.23 -11.77
C VAL A 81 -21.75 -25.71 -10.31
N PRO A 82 -22.09 -26.97 -10.00
CA PRO A 82 -22.04 -27.49 -8.63
C PRO A 82 -20.65 -27.27 -7.99
N GLY A 83 -20.57 -26.87 -6.73
CA GLY A 83 -19.29 -26.64 -6.03
C GLY A 83 -18.62 -25.29 -6.35
N SER A 84 -19.25 -24.37 -7.10
CA SER A 84 -18.66 -23.09 -7.51
C SER A 84 -19.69 -22.03 -7.87
N ASP A 85 -19.31 -20.75 -7.90
CA ASP A 85 -20.18 -19.71 -8.47
C ASP A 85 -19.90 -19.47 -9.97
N THR A 86 -19.49 -20.49 -10.74
CA THR A 86 -19.43 -20.36 -12.21
C THR A 86 -20.83 -20.51 -12.80
N ILE A 87 -21.19 -19.64 -13.74
CA ILE A 87 -22.50 -19.67 -14.41
C ILE A 87 -22.34 -20.29 -15.79
N VAL A 88 -23.22 -21.23 -16.11
CA VAL A 88 -23.33 -21.84 -17.44
C VAL A 88 -24.72 -21.53 -17.98
N ALA A 89 -24.80 -20.93 -19.16
CA ALA A 89 -26.08 -20.67 -19.83
C ALA A 89 -26.01 -20.92 -21.33
N GLN A 90 -27.16 -21.19 -21.94
CA GLN A 90 -27.31 -21.38 -23.38
C GLN A 90 -28.12 -20.24 -24.01
N SER A 91 -27.64 -19.73 -25.15
CA SER A 91 -28.45 -18.96 -26.09
C SER A 91 -28.35 -19.56 -27.49
N GLY A 92 -29.45 -20.13 -27.98
CA GLY A 92 -29.46 -20.85 -29.26
C GLY A 92 -28.39 -21.93 -29.30
N ASN A 93 -27.49 -21.87 -30.26
CA ASN A 93 -26.40 -22.84 -30.45
C ASN A 93 -25.07 -22.41 -29.79
N SER A 94 -25.14 -21.48 -28.83
CA SER A 94 -23.97 -20.97 -28.11
C SER A 94 -24.10 -21.24 -26.63
N LEU A 95 -23.10 -21.92 -26.08
CA LEU A 95 -22.87 -22.09 -24.67
C LEU A 95 -22.04 -20.91 -24.16
N HIS A 96 -22.54 -20.22 -23.15
CA HIS A 96 -21.91 -19.09 -22.49
C HIS A 96 -21.51 -19.49 -21.08
N VAL A 97 -20.23 -19.30 -20.75
CA VAL A 97 -19.66 -19.63 -19.45
C VAL A 97 -19.04 -18.38 -18.84
N TRP A 98 -19.48 -18.04 -17.62
CA TRP A 98 -18.90 -16.96 -16.83
C TRP A 98 -18.14 -17.55 -15.65
N TYR A 99 -16.82 -17.63 -15.78
CA TYR A 99 -15.91 -18.05 -14.70
C TYR A 99 -15.82 -17.01 -13.57
N ASN A 100 -16.10 -15.74 -13.88
CA ASN A 100 -16.17 -14.66 -12.90
C ASN A 100 -17.48 -13.87 -13.08
N PRO A 101 -18.53 -14.18 -12.30
CA PRO A 101 -19.82 -13.49 -12.40
C PRO A 101 -19.76 -11.98 -12.15
N ALA A 102 -18.74 -11.48 -11.44
CA ALA A 102 -18.58 -10.05 -11.16
C ALA A 102 -18.22 -9.24 -12.42
N LEU A 103 -17.74 -9.89 -13.48
CA LEU A 103 -17.40 -9.27 -14.76
C LEU A 103 -18.25 -9.88 -15.89
N PRO A 104 -19.50 -9.40 -16.09
CA PRO A 104 -20.41 -9.87 -17.14
C PRO A 104 -19.81 -9.86 -18.55
N ASP A 105 -18.88 -8.94 -18.82
CA ASP A 105 -18.24 -8.75 -20.12
C ASP A 105 -17.24 -9.87 -20.46
N GLN A 106 -16.72 -10.59 -19.46
CA GLN A 106 -15.78 -11.70 -19.65
C GLN A 106 -16.51 -13.03 -19.80
N VAL A 107 -17.23 -13.18 -20.91
CA VAL A 107 -17.95 -14.41 -21.24
C VAL A 107 -17.16 -15.28 -22.21
N THR A 108 -16.97 -16.54 -21.85
CA THR A 108 -16.41 -17.55 -22.77
C THR A 108 -17.57 -18.17 -23.54
N THR A 109 -17.53 -18.05 -24.87
CA THR A 109 -18.58 -18.59 -25.74
C THR A 109 -18.07 -19.80 -26.52
N ILE A 110 -18.77 -20.92 -26.40
CA ILE A 110 -18.47 -22.19 -27.05
C ILE A 110 -19.66 -22.55 -27.95
N THR A 111 -19.40 -22.88 -29.21
CA THR A 111 -20.46 -23.28 -30.14
C THR A 111 -20.87 -24.74 -29.88
N ILE A 112 -22.16 -24.99 -29.68
CA ILE A 112 -22.75 -26.31 -29.43
C ILE A 112 -23.77 -26.65 -30.51
N LYS A 113 -24.01 -27.94 -30.77
CA LYS A 113 -24.92 -28.40 -31.83
C LYS A 113 -26.28 -28.90 -31.32
N GLY A 114 -26.52 -28.84 -30.01
CA GLY A 114 -27.74 -29.35 -29.38
C GLY A 114 -28.18 -28.51 -28.19
N GLU A 115 -29.08 -29.08 -27.37
CA GLU A 115 -29.59 -28.45 -26.15
C GLU A 115 -28.85 -28.96 -24.91
N ILE A 116 -28.56 -28.07 -23.96
CA ILE A 116 -27.93 -28.44 -22.69
C ILE A 116 -28.94 -29.20 -21.83
N GLU A 117 -28.55 -30.37 -21.33
CA GLU A 117 -29.35 -31.17 -20.40
C GLU A 117 -28.95 -30.91 -18.96
N SER A 118 -27.65 -31.02 -18.66
CA SER A 118 -27.11 -30.86 -17.31
C SER A 118 -25.64 -30.46 -17.29
N VAL A 119 -25.25 -29.79 -16.21
CA VAL A 119 -23.84 -29.56 -15.86
C VAL A 119 -23.45 -30.56 -14.77
N LEU A 120 -22.37 -31.31 -15.01
CA LEU A 120 -21.81 -32.27 -14.07
C LEU A 120 -20.39 -31.85 -13.67
N ARG A 121 -20.08 -32.01 -12.39
CA ARG A 121 -18.74 -31.77 -11.87
C ARG A 121 -18.31 -32.91 -10.96
N ASP A 122 -17.17 -33.49 -11.31
CA ASP A 122 -16.42 -34.44 -10.48
C ASP A 122 -15.18 -33.73 -9.89
N ALA A 123 -14.40 -34.44 -9.08
CA ALA A 123 -13.20 -33.89 -8.45
C ALA A 123 -12.10 -33.47 -9.44
N GLU A 124 -12.09 -34.03 -10.66
CA GLU A 124 -11.02 -33.82 -11.65
C GLU A 124 -11.48 -33.03 -12.89
N ARG A 125 -12.79 -32.92 -13.13
CA ARG A 125 -13.33 -32.34 -14.37
C ARG A 125 -14.72 -31.78 -14.18
N THR A 126 -15.01 -30.72 -14.94
CA THR A 126 -16.33 -30.13 -15.07
C THR A 126 -16.77 -30.25 -16.53
N GLU A 127 -17.91 -30.90 -16.77
CA GLU A 127 -18.42 -31.21 -18.10
C GLU A 127 -19.88 -30.73 -18.25
N VAL A 128 -20.18 -30.15 -19.40
CA VAL A 128 -21.55 -29.80 -19.80
C VAL A 128 -22.06 -30.88 -20.76
N ILE A 129 -23.15 -31.54 -20.40
CA ILE A 129 -23.76 -32.58 -21.20
C ILE A 129 -24.79 -31.95 -22.15
N VAL A 130 -24.53 -32.07 -23.45
CA VAL A 130 -25.39 -31.56 -24.53
C VAL A 130 -26.03 -32.73 -25.25
N GLN A 131 -27.35 -32.68 -25.39
CA GLN A 131 -28.11 -33.63 -26.18
C GLN A 131 -28.10 -33.18 -27.64
N GLU A 132 -27.34 -33.87 -28.48
CA GLU A 132 -27.39 -33.77 -29.94
C GLU A 132 -28.38 -34.79 -30.51
N ASP A 133 -28.74 -34.67 -31.79
CA ASP A 133 -29.80 -35.45 -32.45
C ASP A 133 -29.68 -36.98 -32.26
N ASN A 134 -28.46 -37.51 -32.15
CA ASN A 134 -28.20 -38.96 -32.04
C ASN A 134 -27.32 -39.37 -30.84
N ALA A 135 -26.78 -38.43 -30.05
CA ALA A 135 -25.86 -38.76 -28.96
C ALA A 135 -25.80 -37.65 -27.90
N LYS A 136 -25.40 -38.02 -26.68
CA LYS A 136 -25.00 -37.07 -25.65
C LYS A 136 -23.51 -36.78 -25.79
N VAL A 137 -23.16 -35.50 -25.94
CA VAL A 137 -21.77 -35.04 -26.06
C VAL A 137 -21.42 -34.25 -24.81
N ALA A 138 -20.29 -34.60 -24.18
CA ALA A 138 -19.75 -33.87 -23.05
C ALA A 138 -18.76 -32.80 -23.55
N TYR A 139 -19.01 -31.55 -23.18
CA TYR A 139 -18.10 -30.42 -23.40
C TYR A 139 -17.34 -30.14 -22.11
N GLU A 140 -16.04 -30.38 -22.10
CA GLU A 140 -15.17 -30.08 -20.97
C GLU A 140 -14.97 -28.57 -20.81
N LEU A 141 -15.14 -28.07 -19.59
CA LEU A 141 -14.85 -26.69 -19.22
C LEU A 141 -13.45 -26.56 -18.61
N ASP A 142 -12.95 -25.33 -18.53
CA ASP A 142 -11.67 -25.06 -17.87
C ASP A 142 -11.82 -25.20 -16.35
N ASN A 143 -11.50 -26.40 -15.86
CA ASN A 143 -11.58 -26.72 -14.44
C ASN A 143 -10.66 -25.83 -13.59
N VAL A 144 -9.55 -25.32 -14.13
CA VAL A 144 -8.59 -24.47 -13.40
C VAL A 144 -9.24 -23.12 -13.05
N GLN A 145 -9.96 -22.52 -14.00
CA GLN A 145 -10.64 -21.25 -13.75
C GLN A 145 -11.82 -21.40 -12.78
N ILE A 146 -12.54 -22.52 -12.85
CA ILE A 146 -13.69 -22.83 -11.96
C ILE A 146 -13.22 -23.06 -10.52
N ASP A 147 -12.21 -23.92 -10.35
CA ASP A 147 -11.65 -24.23 -9.02
C ASP A 147 -11.02 -23.01 -8.37
N PHE A 148 -10.31 -22.18 -9.15
CA PHE A 148 -9.74 -20.94 -8.66
C PHE A 148 -10.81 -19.92 -8.25
N GLY A 149 -11.83 -19.71 -9.10
CA GLY A 149 -12.96 -18.82 -8.78
C GLY A 149 -13.68 -19.23 -7.50
N SER A 150 -14.01 -20.52 -7.37
CA SER A 150 -14.63 -21.09 -6.18
C SER A 150 -13.76 -20.94 -4.92
N ALA A 151 -12.45 -21.18 -5.03
CA ALA A 151 -11.53 -21.01 -3.90
C ALA A 151 -11.41 -19.54 -3.44
N LEU A 152 -11.46 -18.59 -4.36
CA LEU A 152 -11.46 -17.16 -4.01
C LEU A 152 -12.74 -16.76 -3.28
N GLU A 153 -13.91 -17.19 -3.75
CA GLU A 153 -15.20 -16.80 -3.18
C GLU A 153 -15.50 -17.47 -1.84
N SER A 154 -15.09 -18.73 -1.68
CA SER A 154 -15.12 -19.41 -0.38
C SER A 154 -14.09 -18.86 0.61
N GLY A 155 -13.16 -18.01 0.15
CA GLY A 155 -12.06 -17.49 0.96
C GLY A 155 -11.00 -18.54 1.32
N ASP A 156 -11.04 -19.74 0.72
CA ASP A 156 -10.02 -20.76 0.93
C ASP A 156 -8.77 -20.49 0.07
N LEU A 157 -7.98 -19.53 0.57
CA LEU A 157 -6.77 -19.08 -0.11
C LEU A 157 -5.66 -20.14 -0.12
N ASN A 158 -5.69 -21.12 0.79
CA ASN A 158 -4.74 -22.24 0.77
C ASN A 158 -4.98 -23.10 -0.46
N ARG A 159 -6.25 -23.45 -0.71
CA ARG A 159 -6.66 -24.20 -1.90
C ARG A 159 -6.31 -23.43 -3.17
N ALA A 160 -6.59 -22.11 -3.20
CA ALA A 160 -6.21 -21.25 -4.34
C ALA A 160 -4.70 -21.24 -4.61
N SER A 161 -3.86 -21.16 -3.56
CA SER A 161 -2.40 -21.17 -3.71
C SER A 161 -1.86 -22.51 -4.22
N ALA A 162 -2.40 -23.64 -3.74
CA ALA A 162 -2.01 -24.97 -4.18
C ALA A 162 -2.35 -25.20 -5.67
N PHE A 163 -3.46 -24.63 -6.15
CA PHE A 163 -3.83 -24.69 -7.56
C PHE A 163 -2.86 -23.90 -8.44
N LEU A 164 -2.50 -22.68 -8.05
CA LEU A 164 -1.57 -21.86 -8.83
C LEU A 164 -0.15 -22.46 -8.88
N ASP A 165 0.25 -23.24 -7.87
CA ASP A 165 1.52 -23.98 -7.89
C ASP A 165 1.47 -25.17 -8.86
N HIS A 166 0.32 -25.85 -8.94
CA HIS A 166 0.17 -27.06 -9.75
C HIS A 166 -0.05 -26.73 -11.24
N TYR A 167 -0.81 -25.68 -11.53
CA TYR A 167 -1.14 -25.26 -12.89
C TYR A 167 -0.31 -24.04 -13.27
N LYS A 168 0.63 -24.23 -14.21
CA LYS A 168 1.31 -23.10 -14.86
C LYS A 168 0.34 -22.43 -15.83
N VAL A 169 -0.43 -21.49 -15.30
CA VAL A 169 -1.34 -20.64 -16.09
C VAL A 169 -0.54 -19.50 -16.73
N ASP A 170 -0.85 -19.16 -17.99
CA ASP A 170 -0.18 -18.06 -18.70
C ASP A 170 -0.34 -16.70 -17.99
N ASP A 171 -1.48 -16.47 -17.33
CA ASP A 171 -1.81 -15.27 -16.53
C ASP A 171 -1.61 -15.46 -15.02
N ALA A 172 -0.70 -16.34 -14.59
CA ALA A 172 -0.47 -16.63 -13.17
C ALA A 172 -0.15 -15.38 -12.32
N TYR A 173 0.52 -14.37 -12.88
CA TYR A 173 0.89 -13.15 -12.15
C TYR A 173 -0.32 -12.35 -11.63
N SER A 174 -1.38 -12.23 -12.43
CA SER A 174 -2.61 -11.52 -12.05
C SER A 174 -3.36 -12.27 -10.95
N MET A 175 -3.44 -13.60 -11.09
CA MET A 175 -4.08 -14.48 -10.12
C MET A 175 -3.33 -14.47 -8.77
N TRP A 176 -2.00 -14.59 -8.78
CA TRP A 176 -1.17 -14.51 -7.58
C TRP A 176 -1.31 -13.16 -6.87
N ASN A 177 -1.41 -12.05 -7.60
CA ASN A 177 -1.67 -10.73 -7.00
C ASN A 177 -3.04 -10.66 -6.32
N LYS A 178 -4.08 -11.21 -6.96
CA LYS A 178 -5.43 -11.23 -6.38
C LYS A 178 -5.48 -12.06 -5.09
N VAL A 179 -4.87 -13.26 -5.09
CA VAL A 179 -4.75 -14.09 -3.88
C VAL A 179 -3.92 -13.36 -2.82
N ALA A 180 -2.83 -12.70 -3.18
CA ALA A 180 -1.99 -11.94 -2.23
C ALA A 180 -2.77 -10.80 -1.56
N GLN A 181 -3.59 -10.08 -2.33
CA GLN A 181 -4.44 -9.01 -1.80
C GLN A 181 -5.48 -9.58 -0.81
N MET A 182 -6.22 -10.61 -1.22
CA MET A 182 -7.23 -11.25 -0.35
C MET A 182 -6.59 -11.87 0.90
N ALA A 183 -5.41 -12.49 0.78
CA ALA A 183 -4.66 -13.02 1.91
C ALA A 183 -4.23 -11.93 2.89
N SER A 184 -3.85 -10.76 2.37
CA SER A 184 -3.48 -9.62 3.20
C SER A 184 -4.70 -9.02 3.92
N GLU A 185 -5.84 -8.92 3.24
CA GLU A 185 -7.12 -8.45 3.82
C GLU A 185 -7.63 -9.39 4.93
N GLN A 186 -7.56 -10.70 4.69
CA GLN A 186 -7.92 -11.73 5.68
C GLN A 186 -6.84 -11.94 6.76
N LYS A 187 -5.72 -11.19 6.71
CA LYS A 187 -4.56 -11.31 7.63
C LYS A 187 -3.95 -12.72 7.66
N ASN A 188 -4.10 -13.48 6.58
CA ASN A 188 -3.45 -14.76 6.39
C ASN A 188 -2.02 -14.55 5.86
N PHE A 189 -1.10 -14.21 6.76
CA PHE A 189 0.29 -13.90 6.40
C PHE A 189 1.04 -15.08 5.79
N PHE A 190 0.65 -16.32 6.10
CA PHE A 190 1.29 -17.52 5.57
C PHE A 190 1.05 -17.68 4.07
N VAL A 191 -0.21 -17.56 3.64
CA VAL A 191 -0.54 -17.58 2.20
C VAL A 191 0.01 -16.33 1.52
N ALA A 192 -0.09 -15.15 2.14
CA ALA A 192 0.46 -13.92 1.58
C ALA A 192 1.98 -14.03 1.32
N GLN A 193 2.76 -14.59 2.25
CA GLN A 193 4.19 -14.84 2.06
C GLN A 193 4.46 -15.71 0.83
N ARG A 194 3.70 -16.80 0.66
CA ARG A 194 3.83 -17.69 -0.49
C ARG A 194 3.53 -16.96 -1.79
N CYS A 195 2.44 -16.19 -1.84
CA CYS A 195 2.09 -15.41 -3.02
C CYS A 195 3.16 -14.36 -3.36
N PHE A 196 3.69 -13.62 -2.38
CA PHE A 196 4.77 -12.66 -2.63
C PHE A 196 6.07 -13.32 -3.08
N ALA A 197 6.36 -14.54 -2.60
CA ALA A 197 7.50 -15.32 -3.09
C ALA A 197 7.30 -15.74 -4.56
N ALA A 198 6.09 -16.20 -4.93
CA ALA A 198 5.75 -16.54 -6.31
C ALA A 198 5.82 -15.32 -7.25
N LEU A 199 5.47 -14.12 -6.75
CA LEU A 199 5.56 -12.85 -7.48
C LEU A 199 6.98 -12.25 -7.54
N ASN A 200 7.99 -12.91 -6.94
CA ASN A 200 9.35 -12.40 -6.78
C ASN A 200 9.47 -11.09 -5.96
N GLU A 201 8.47 -10.78 -5.12
CA GLU A 201 8.48 -9.62 -4.22
C GLU A 201 9.12 -9.96 -2.86
N TYR A 202 10.41 -10.31 -2.87
CA TYR A 202 11.15 -10.75 -1.68
C TYR A 202 11.05 -9.83 -0.45
N PRO A 203 11.11 -8.48 -0.57
CA PRO A 203 10.97 -7.61 0.60
C PRO A 203 9.59 -7.72 1.26
N ARG A 204 8.52 -7.88 0.47
CA ARG A 204 7.16 -8.05 0.98
C ARG A 204 6.97 -9.44 1.57
N ALA A 205 7.51 -10.48 0.94
CA ALA A 205 7.52 -11.83 1.49
C ALA A 205 8.22 -11.87 2.87
N ARG A 206 9.36 -11.19 3.02
CA ARG A 206 10.07 -11.08 4.30
C ARG A 206 9.29 -10.29 5.35
N ALA A 207 8.58 -9.24 4.95
CA ALA A 207 7.70 -8.50 5.85
C ALA A 207 6.51 -9.35 6.32
N ALA A 208 5.87 -10.09 5.41
CA ALA A 208 4.80 -11.03 5.74
C ALA A 208 5.27 -12.13 6.70
N PHE A 209 6.46 -12.70 6.48
CA PHE A 209 7.07 -13.67 7.38
C PHE A 209 7.27 -13.12 8.80
N ARG A 210 7.87 -11.91 8.92
CA ARG A 210 8.04 -11.25 10.23
C ARG A 210 6.70 -11.00 10.92
N ASN A 211 5.67 -10.61 10.18
CA ASN A 211 4.33 -10.41 10.74
C ASN A 211 3.70 -11.72 11.22
N ALA A 212 3.91 -12.83 10.51
CA ALA A 212 3.46 -14.15 10.93
C ALA A 212 4.14 -14.62 12.22
N GLU A 213 5.46 -14.46 12.33
CA GLU A 213 6.22 -14.78 13.54
C GLU A 213 5.78 -13.93 14.73
N MET A 214 5.63 -12.61 14.53
CA MET A 214 5.09 -11.72 15.56
C MET A 214 3.68 -12.14 15.99
N ALA A 215 2.82 -12.56 15.06
CA ALA A 215 1.48 -13.04 15.38
C ALA A 215 1.51 -14.30 16.24
N GLU A 216 2.43 -15.22 15.99
CA GLU A 216 2.58 -16.43 16.80
C GLU A 216 3.08 -16.10 18.22
N VAL A 217 4.07 -15.22 18.35
CA VAL A 217 4.58 -14.79 19.67
C VAL A 217 3.50 -14.08 20.47
N THR A 218 2.80 -13.12 19.86
CA THR A 218 1.73 -12.39 20.53
C THR A 218 0.52 -13.28 20.84
N ALA A 219 0.23 -14.29 20.03
CA ALA A 219 -0.79 -15.29 20.33
C ALA A 219 -0.46 -16.08 21.61
N LYS A 220 0.82 -16.41 21.83
CA LYS A 220 1.30 -17.09 23.05
C LYS A 220 1.20 -16.20 24.29
N GLU A 221 1.42 -14.89 24.13
CA GLU A 221 1.34 -13.93 25.24
C GLU A 221 -0.10 -13.58 25.65
N ILE A 222 -0.99 -13.37 24.68
CA ILE A 222 -2.36 -12.88 24.92
C ILE A 222 -3.37 -14.03 25.10
N GLY A 223 -3.04 -15.26 24.66
CA GLY A 223 -3.92 -16.42 24.77
C GLY A 223 -5.14 -16.31 23.85
N GLY A 224 -4.90 -16.05 22.56
CA GLY A 224 -5.96 -15.84 21.56
C GLY A 224 -5.43 -15.67 20.14
N ASP A 225 -6.23 -15.06 19.26
CA ASP A 225 -5.80 -14.75 17.90
C ASP A 225 -4.83 -13.56 17.90
N GLY A 226 -3.52 -13.86 17.79
CA GLY A 226 -2.45 -12.88 17.76
C GLY A 226 -2.56 -11.86 16.62
N THR A 227 -3.31 -12.17 15.55
CA THR A 227 -3.50 -11.25 14.40
C THR A 227 -4.33 -10.01 14.74
N GLN A 228 -5.02 -10.01 15.88
CA GLN A 228 -5.82 -8.87 16.32
C GLN A 228 -5.01 -7.80 17.04
N HIS A 229 -3.75 -8.09 17.39
CA HIS A 229 -2.87 -7.12 18.02
C HIS A 229 -2.65 -5.90 17.10
N TRP A 230 -2.70 -4.71 17.67
CA TRP A 230 -2.63 -3.45 16.93
C TRP A 230 -1.37 -3.33 16.07
N LYS A 231 -0.23 -3.84 16.56
CA LYS A 231 1.05 -3.79 15.83
C LYS A 231 1.00 -4.62 14.55
N ILE A 232 0.36 -5.79 14.59
CA ILE A 232 0.22 -6.68 13.43
C ILE A 232 -0.79 -6.09 12.44
N ARG A 233 -1.87 -5.48 12.93
CA ARG A 233 -2.82 -4.75 12.09
C ARG A 233 -2.16 -3.58 11.37
N ALA A 234 -1.33 -2.79 12.05
CA ALA A 234 -0.58 -1.69 11.45
C ALA A 234 0.43 -2.20 10.41
N ASN A 235 1.18 -3.26 10.73
CA ASN A 235 2.12 -3.86 9.78
C ASN A 235 1.43 -4.49 8.56
N ALA A 236 0.20 -5.03 8.72
CA ALA A 236 -0.60 -5.51 7.61
C ALA A 236 -1.03 -4.36 6.69
N ALA A 237 -1.46 -3.24 7.24
CA ALA A 237 -1.80 -2.03 6.48
C ALA A 237 -0.56 -1.47 5.73
N GLN A 238 0.63 -1.49 6.35
CA GLN A 238 1.89 -1.15 5.69
C GLN A 238 2.18 -2.05 4.49
N LEU A 239 1.94 -3.36 4.61
CA LEU A 239 2.15 -4.33 3.53
C LEU A 239 1.24 -4.04 2.32
N MET A 240 0.00 -3.63 2.59
CA MET A 240 -0.98 -3.20 1.58
C MET A 240 -0.73 -1.78 1.05
N ARG A 241 0.35 -1.10 1.49
CA ARG A 241 0.67 0.30 1.18
C ARG A 241 -0.38 1.31 1.65
N ASN A 242 -1.25 0.93 2.58
CA ASN A 242 -2.20 1.84 3.21
C ASN A 242 -1.59 2.52 4.44
N PHE A 243 -0.66 3.44 4.19
CA PHE A 243 0.10 4.11 5.25
C PHE A 243 -0.76 4.99 6.17
N LYS A 244 -1.85 5.56 5.65
CA LYS A 244 -2.78 6.37 6.45
C LYS A 244 -3.55 5.53 7.46
N GLU A 245 -3.96 4.32 7.07
CA GLU A 245 -4.59 3.40 8.00
C GLU A 245 -3.60 2.91 9.06
N ALA A 246 -2.37 2.58 8.66
CA ALA A 246 -1.30 2.21 9.60
C ALA A 246 -1.03 3.34 10.61
N GLU A 247 -0.91 4.58 10.15
CA GLU A 247 -0.76 5.77 10.99
C GLU A 247 -1.90 5.91 12.00
N ASN A 248 -3.15 5.80 11.56
CA ASN A 248 -4.31 5.87 12.44
C ASN A 248 -4.28 4.79 13.52
N ILE A 249 -3.81 3.59 13.19
CA ILE A 249 -3.67 2.49 14.17
C ILE A 249 -2.58 2.83 15.19
N TYR A 250 -1.42 3.33 14.74
CA TYR A 250 -0.32 3.72 15.65
C TYR A 250 -0.74 4.86 16.58
N LEU A 251 -1.37 5.90 16.05
CA LEU A 251 -1.84 7.05 16.83
C LEU A 251 -2.88 6.67 17.88
N LYS A 252 -3.84 5.80 17.53
CA LYS A 252 -4.85 5.29 18.48
C LYS A 252 -4.24 4.54 19.67
N ASN A 253 -3.07 3.93 19.49
CA ASN A 253 -2.37 3.17 20.52
C ASN A 253 -1.22 3.97 21.16
N ASN A 254 -1.13 5.29 20.92
CA ASN A 254 -0.07 6.17 21.41
C ASN A 254 1.36 5.76 20.99
N ALA A 255 1.48 5.00 19.89
CA ALA A 255 2.73 4.49 19.31
C ALA A 255 3.28 5.48 18.26
N ILE A 256 3.58 6.71 18.69
CA ILE A 256 3.95 7.83 17.80
C ILE A 256 5.32 7.60 17.16
N GLU A 257 6.24 6.99 17.91
CA GLU A 257 7.61 6.73 17.45
C GLU A 257 7.62 5.73 16.30
N GLU A 258 6.83 4.66 16.39
CA GLU A 258 6.67 3.68 15.30
C GLU A 258 6.02 4.28 14.05
N ALA A 259 5.09 5.23 14.22
CA ALA A 259 4.52 5.97 13.10
C ALA A 259 5.57 6.86 12.40
N ILE A 260 6.41 7.54 13.17
CA ILE A 260 7.51 8.37 12.64
C ILE A 260 8.55 7.49 11.94
N GLU A 261 8.97 6.39 12.57
CA GLU A 261 9.95 5.44 12.00
C GLU A 261 9.45 4.85 10.68
N MET A 262 8.16 4.49 10.59
CA MET A 262 7.54 4.06 9.34
C MET A 262 7.73 5.08 8.23
N TYR A 263 7.42 6.35 8.47
CA TYR A 263 7.54 7.40 7.46
C TYR A 263 9.01 7.72 7.12
N GLN A 264 9.93 7.62 8.08
CA GLN A 264 11.37 7.72 7.83
C GLN A 264 11.88 6.63 6.89
N LEU A 265 11.50 5.37 7.12
CA LEU A 265 11.87 4.24 6.25
C LEU A 265 11.35 4.43 4.82
N LEU A 266 10.18 5.06 4.67
CA LEU A 266 9.58 5.39 3.37
C LEU A 266 10.15 6.67 2.72
N GLN A 267 11.10 7.35 3.38
CA GLN A 267 11.64 8.67 2.97
C GLN A 267 10.55 9.75 2.82
N LYS A 268 9.43 9.58 3.53
CA LYS A 268 8.27 10.49 3.55
C LYS A 268 8.31 11.40 4.77
N TRP A 269 9.27 12.30 4.74
CA TRP A 269 9.60 13.13 5.89
C TRP A 269 8.58 14.24 6.17
N ASP A 270 7.88 14.73 5.15
CA ASP A 270 6.84 15.73 5.31
C ASP A 270 5.69 15.20 6.18
N GLU A 271 5.24 13.97 5.91
CA GLU A 271 4.23 13.29 6.71
C GLU A 271 4.74 13.01 8.13
N ALA A 272 5.98 12.54 8.30
CA ALA A 272 6.59 12.33 9.61
C ALA A 272 6.61 13.60 10.47
N LEU A 273 6.99 14.75 9.89
CA LEU A 273 7.00 16.04 10.58
C LEU A 273 5.61 16.55 10.88
N SER A 274 4.64 16.32 9.98
CA SER A 274 3.26 16.73 10.20
C SER A 274 2.64 16.05 11.43
N ILE A 275 2.91 14.75 11.62
CA ILE A 275 2.46 13.96 12.76
C ILE A 275 3.16 14.42 14.03
N ALA A 276 4.49 14.55 13.97
CA ALA A 276 5.27 14.97 15.12
C ALA A 276 4.87 16.38 15.60
N LYS A 277 4.49 17.28 14.69
CA LYS A 277 3.95 18.61 15.02
C LYS A 277 2.52 18.52 15.58
N ALA A 278 1.65 17.71 14.99
CA ALA A 278 0.26 17.58 15.43
C ALA A 278 0.16 17.01 16.86
N VAL A 279 1.06 16.11 17.23
CA VAL A 279 1.09 15.45 18.54
C VAL A 279 2.01 16.17 19.53
N ASN A 280 2.70 17.24 19.12
CA ASN A 280 3.66 17.99 19.92
C ASN A 280 4.77 17.07 20.52
N TYR A 281 5.41 16.28 19.64
CA TYR A 281 6.42 15.29 20.05
C TYR A 281 7.65 15.96 20.68
N PRO A 282 8.11 15.53 21.87
CA PRO A 282 9.26 16.14 22.56
C PRO A 282 10.55 16.16 21.72
N GLY A 283 10.75 15.15 20.86
CA GLY A 283 11.91 15.05 19.97
C GLY A 283 11.71 15.70 18.60
N PHE A 284 10.69 16.56 18.42
CA PHE A 284 10.38 17.18 17.12
C PHE A 284 11.57 17.92 16.53
N GLU A 285 12.28 18.72 17.33
CA GLU A 285 13.45 19.47 16.86
C GLU A 285 14.59 18.55 16.42
N GLN A 286 14.81 17.44 17.12
CA GLN A 286 15.83 16.45 16.75
C GLN A 286 15.45 15.69 15.47
N LEU A 287 14.18 15.31 15.33
CA LEU A 287 13.65 14.67 14.12
C LEU A 287 13.79 15.60 12.91
N LYS A 288 13.47 16.88 13.10
CA LYS A 288 13.58 17.94 12.11
C LYS A 288 15.04 18.17 11.70
N ALA A 289 15.98 18.21 12.66
CA ALA A 289 17.41 18.29 12.36
C ALA A 289 17.92 17.07 11.56
N ASN A 290 17.49 15.85 11.92
CA ASN A 290 17.84 14.63 11.21
C ASN A 290 17.30 14.60 9.76
N TYR A 291 16.07 15.08 9.56
CA TYR A 291 15.51 15.25 8.22
C TYR A 291 16.37 16.18 7.36
N TYR A 292 16.77 17.33 7.89
CA TYR A 292 17.58 18.27 7.11
C TYR A 292 18.98 17.73 6.82
N ARG A 293 19.57 16.94 7.74
CA ARG A 293 20.84 16.26 7.48
C ARG A 293 20.72 15.27 6.32
N THR A 294 19.67 14.45 6.30
CA THR A 294 19.44 13.49 5.21
C THR A 294 19.08 14.16 3.88
N LEU A 295 18.31 15.25 3.92
CA LEU A 295 18.01 16.07 2.74
C LEU A 295 19.27 16.74 2.18
N PHE A 296 20.19 17.15 3.06
CA PHE A 296 21.50 17.68 2.67
C PHE A 296 22.37 16.61 1.99
N ASP A 297 22.51 15.43 2.61
CA ASP A 297 23.37 14.36 2.07
C ASP A 297 22.88 13.85 0.71
N THR A 298 21.56 13.89 0.46
CA THR A 298 20.99 13.53 -0.85
C THR A 298 21.17 14.61 -1.92
N GLY A 299 21.56 15.84 -1.55
CA GLY A 299 21.95 16.93 -2.47
C GLY A 299 20.85 17.40 -3.42
N ARG A 300 19.60 16.98 -3.20
CA ARG A 300 18.54 17.09 -4.20
C ARG A 300 17.99 18.50 -4.41
N ASP A 301 18.19 19.46 -3.49
CA ASP A 301 17.57 20.78 -3.63
C ASP A 301 18.37 21.94 -3.03
N ALA A 302 18.68 22.94 -3.87
CA ALA A 302 19.16 24.27 -3.43
C ALA A 302 18.13 24.98 -2.53
N LYS A 303 16.84 24.79 -2.83
CA LYS A 303 15.71 25.37 -2.10
C LYS A 303 15.47 24.69 -0.74
N ALA A 304 15.87 23.44 -0.60
CA ALA A 304 15.86 22.73 0.66
C ALA A 304 16.88 23.29 1.65
N ALA A 305 18.06 23.69 1.18
CA ALA A 305 19.06 24.34 2.01
C ALA A 305 18.57 25.69 2.58
N GLU A 306 17.90 26.51 1.75
CA GLU A 306 17.31 27.78 2.20
C GLU A 306 16.15 27.56 3.20
N ARG A 307 15.36 26.50 3.02
CA ARG A 307 14.25 26.16 3.93
C ARG A 307 14.77 25.56 5.24
N ALA A 308 15.83 24.76 5.18
CA ALA A 308 16.55 24.26 6.34
C ALA A 308 17.16 25.43 7.13
N GLU A 309 17.82 26.38 6.47
CA GLU A 309 18.42 27.58 7.06
C GLU A 309 17.40 28.37 7.90
N ARG A 310 16.26 28.74 7.30
CA ARG A 310 15.21 29.52 8.00
C ARG A 310 14.77 28.83 9.29
N LEU A 311 14.76 27.51 9.29
CA LEU A 311 14.24 26.71 10.39
C LEU A 311 15.30 26.35 11.43
N TYR A 312 16.59 26.28 11.06
CA TYR A 312 17.70 26.20 12.01
C TYR A 312 17.89 27.50 12.79
N LEU A 313 17.64 28.64 12.13
CA LEU A 313 17.51 29.96 12.75
C LEU A 313 16.39 29.98 13.81
N GLU A 314 15.20 29.49 13.45
CA GLU A 314 14.06 29.37 14.38
C GLU A 314 14.33 28.41 15.55
N ALA A 315 15.14 27.36 15.32
CA ALA A 315 15.48 26.35 16.32
C ALA A 315 16.75 26.68 17.13
N ASN A 316 17.33 27.89 16.96
CA ASN A 316 18.55 28.36 17.62
C ASN A 316 19.79 27.47 17.41
N LEU A 317 19.78 26.62 16.37
CA LEU A 317 20.82 25.67 15.97
C LEU A 317 21.66 26.30 14.85
N GLN A 318 22.18 27.50 15.13
CA GLN A 318 22.89 28.34 14.15
C GLN A 318 24.23 27.73 13.72
N LYS A 319 24.89 26.99 14.62
CA LYS A 319 26.19 26.34 14.35
C LYS A 319 26.08 25.25 13.28
N GLU A 320 25.01 24.45 13.31
CA GLU A 320 24.76 23.42 12.31
C GLU A 320 24.40 24.01 10.93
N ALA A 321 23.63 25.10 10.90
CA ALA A 321 23.29 25.81 9.66
C ALA A 321 24.53 26.35 8.94
N ILE A 322 25.52 26.84 9.70
CA ILE A 322 26.73 27.43 9.14
C ILE A 322 27.68 26.33 8.62
N ALA A 323 27.86 25.24 9.38
CA ALA A 323 28.60 24.07 8.91
C ALA A 323 28.01 23.50 7.61
N MET A 324 26.68 23.55 7.47
CA MET A 324 25.95 23.16 6.28
C MET A 324 26.29 24.03 5.06
N TYR A 325 26.37 25.35 5.22
CA TYR A 325 26.68 26.28 4.14
C TYR A 325 28.10 26.13 3.60
N ILE A 326 29.05 25.91 4.51
CA ILE A 326 30.47 25.78 4.18
C ILE A 326 30.73 24.47 3.40
N LYS A 327 30.04 23.37 3.75
CA LYS A 327 30.21 22.06 3.10
C LYS A 327 29.70 22.02 1.64
N ASN A 328 28.75 22.88 1.26
CA ASN A 328 28.08 22.85 -0.04
C ASN A 328 28.75 23.68 -1.16
N ASN A 329 29.95 24.23 -0.95
CA ASN A 329 30.81 24.82 -1.99
C ASN A 329 30.11 25.81 -2.96
N ARG A 330 29.17 26.63 -2.46
CA ARG A 330 28.66 27.81 -3.19
C ARG A 330 29.33 29.07 -2.65
N TRP A 331 30.55 29.27 -3.12
CA TRP A 331 31.66 29.97 -2.46
C TRP A 331 31.54 31.48 -2.17
N ALA A 332 30.46 32.19 -2.55
CA ALA A 332 30.36 33.64 -2.31
C ALA A 332 29.16 34.03 -1.44
N ASP A 333 27.97 33.58 -1.82
CA ASP A 333 26.74 33.94 -1.10
C ASP A 333 26.59 33.20 0.24
N ALA A 334 27.17 32.00 0.35
CA ALA A 334 27.12 31.19 1.58
C ALA A 334 27.87 31.86 2.75
N TYR A 335 29.03 32.47 2.50
CA TYR A 335 29.82 33.12 3.54
C TYR A 335 29.20 34.42 4.02
N ARG A 336 28.70 35.26 3.10
CA ARG A 336 27.99 36.51 3.46
C ARG A 336 26.72 36.22 4.26
N ARG A 337 26.01 35.14 3.91
CA ARG A 337 24.85 34.68 4.69
C ARG A 337 25.28 34.15 6.05
N ALA A 338 26.32 33.31 6.13
CA ALA A 338 26.84 32.80 7.40
C ALA A 338 27.39 33.91 8.32
N GLU A 339 28.03 34.95 7.78
CA GLU A 339 28.44 36.15 8.51
C GLU A 339 27.24 36.84 9.16
N ARG A 340 26.17 37.09 8.40
CA ARG A 340 24.93 37.67 8.95
C ARG A 340 24.40 36.85 10.11
N LEU A 341 24.38 35.51 9.98
CA LEU A 341 23.91 34.61 11.03
C LEU A 341 24.76 34.71 12.30
N TYR A 342 26.09 34.73 12.17
CA TYR A 342 26.97 34.88 13.33
C TYR A 342 26.84 36.24 14.02
N LEU A 343 26.61 37.30 13.25
CA LEU A 343 26.38 38.64 13.80
C LEU A 343 25.05 38.72 14.55
N GLU A 344 23.97 38.18 13.99
CA GLU A 344 22.66 38.08 14.66
C GLU A 344 22.73 37.23 15.95
N ALA A 345 23.66 36.28 16.00
CA ALA A 345 23.92 35.42 17.16
C ALA A 345 24.82 36.04 18.25
N ASN A 346 25.40 37.23 18.01
CA ASN A 346 26.50 37.79 18.82
C ASN A 346 27.72 36.84 18.94
N LEU A 347 28.03 36.08 17.88
CA LEU A 347 29.17 35.16 17.79
C LEU A 347 30.20 35.69 16.79
N GLN A 348 30.66 36.93 16.99
CA GLN A 348 31.52 37.63 16.04
C GLN A 348 32.91 36.97 15.92
N LYS A 349 33.43 36.43 17.03
CA LYS A 349 34.74 35.75 17.04
C LYS A 349 34.71 34.47 16.20
N GLU A 350 33.61 33.74 16.22
CA GLU A 350 33.38 32.54 15.41
C GLU A 350 33.23 32.86 13.93
N ALA A 351 32.61 34.01 13.59
CA ALA A 351 32.55 34.50 12.21
C ALA A 351 33.94 34.78 11.64
N ILE A 352 34.80 35.45 12.41
CA ILE A 352 36.18 35.77 12.04
C ILE A 352 36.98 34.47 11.89
N ALA A 353 36.86 33.54 12.85
CA ALA A 353 37.50 32.23 12.78
C ALA A 353 37.06 31.41 11.55
N MET A 354 35.81 31.54 11.12
CA MET A 354 35.27 30.88 9.93
C MET A 354 35.93 31.40 8.64
N TYR A 355 36.12 32.71 8.51
CA TYR A 355 36.83 33.30 7.37
C TYR A 355 38.33 32.96 7.38
N ILE A 356 38.98 32.98 8.56
CA ILE A 356 40.39 32.60 8.73
C ILE A 356 40.62 31.13 8.32
N LYS A 357 39.79 30.20 8.80
CA LYS A 357 39.91 28.77 8.50
C LYS A 357 39.81 28.46 7.01
N ASN A 358 39.10 29.29 6.27
CA ASN A 358 38.84 29.11 4.85
C ASN A 358 39.75 30.00 3.96
N ASN A 359 40.85 30.53 4.51
CA ASN A 359 41.83 31.40 3.85
C ASN A 359 41.23 32.67 3.20
N ARG A 360 40.12 33.20 3.75
CA ARG A 360 39.48 34.44 3.28
C ARG A 360 39.90 35.62 4.16
N TRP A 361 41.19 35.96 4.05
CA TRP A 361 41.86 36.94 4.91
C TRP A 361 41.24 38.34 4.83
N ALA A 362 40.89 38.81 3.64
CA ALA A 362 40.31 40.15 3.45
C ALA A 362 38.94 40.33 4.15
N ASP A 363 38.07 39.31 4.12
CA ASP A 363 36.76 39.37 4.78
C ASP A 363 36.89 39.21 6.30
N ALA A 364 37.82 38.34 6.74
CA ALA A 364 38.16 38.21 8.15
C ALA A 364 38.69 39.53 8.72
N TYR A 365 39.53 40.25 7.98
CA TYR A 365 40.20 41.47 8.44
C TYR A 365 39.19 42.60 8.62
N ARG A 366 38.30 42.78 7.63
CA ARG A 366 37.19 43.73 7.72
C ARG A 366 36.37 43.50 8.99
N LEU A 367 36.02 42.24 9.26
CA LEU A 367 35.16 41.90 10.39
C LEU A 367 35.89 42.04 11.73
N SER A 368 37.19 41.71 11.80
CA SER A 368 37.98 41.93 13.00
C SER A 368 38.19 43.42 13.29
N GLU A 369 38.45 44.24 12.26
CA GLU A 369 38.61 45.69 12.46
C GLU A 369 37.31 46.33 13.00
N GLU A 370 36.16 45.89 12.50
CA GLU A 370 34.84 46.39 12.91
C GLU A 370 34.46 46.00 14.35
N PHE A 371 34.80 44.79 14.80
CA PHE A 371 34.30 44.23 16.08
C PHE A 371 35.35 44.05 17.19
N LEU A 372 36.63 43.83 16.86
CA LEU A 372 37.73 43.66 17.82
C LEU A 372 38.58 44.95 17.95
N GLY A 373 38.50 45.84 16.96
CA GLY A 373 39.32 47.06 16.91
C GLY A 373 40.72 46.81 16.35
N LYS A 374 41.42 47.89 16.02
CA LYS A 374 42.69 47.85 15.27
C LYS A 374 43.82 47.13 16.01
N GLU A 375 43.97 47.38 17.31
CA GLU A 375 45.08 46.83 18.11
C GLU A 375 44.95 45.31 18.32
N GLU A 376 43.75 44.80 18.59
CA GLU A 376 43.52 43.36 18.73
C GLU A 376 43.57 42.64 17.37
N THR A 377 43.14 43.31 16.31
CA THR A 377 43.21 42.78 14.94
C THR A 377 44.66 42.61 14.50
N THR A 378 45.52 43.61 14.68
CA THR A 378 46.94 43.49 14.31
C THR A 378 47.61 42.37 15.09
N ALA A 379 47.37 42.27 16.40
CA ALA A 379 47.93 41.20 17.22
C ALA A 379 47.47 39.79 16.78
N LEU A 380 46.20 39.64 16.38
CA LEU A 380 45.67 38.37 15.89
C LEU A 380 46.28 37.95 14.54
N TYR A 381 46.48 38.91 13.63
CA TYR A 381 47.06 38.65 12.31
C TYR A 381 48.57 38.44 12.37
N GLU A 382 49.29 39.17 13.21
CA GLU A 382 50.72 38.95 13.49
C GLU A 382 50.96 37.54 14.05
N ALA A 383 50.22 37.15 15.08
CA ALA A 383 50.32 35.79 15.65
C ALA A 383 49.96 34.71 14.61
N LYS A 384 49.03 34.99 13.69
CA LYS A 384 48.65 34.04 12.65
C LYS A 384 49.67 33.97 11.52
N ALA A 385 50.32 35.08 11.18
CA ALA A 385 51.41 35.13 10.20
C ALA A 385 52.62 34.33 10.70
N GLU A 386 53.02 34.51 11.97
CA GLU A 386 54.08 33.71 12.60
C GLU A 386 53.76 32.20 12.56
N GLU A 387 52.52 31.81 12.88
CA GLU A 387 52.09 30.41 12.80
C GLU A 387 52.16 29.84 11.37
N LEU A 388 51.84 30.65 10.36
CA LEU A 388 51.90 30.25 8.94
C LEU A 388 53.34 30.17 8.42
N GLU A 389 54.24 31.04 8.89
CA GLU A 389 55.67 30.98 8.61
C GLU A 389 56.30 29.72 9.23
N GLU A 390 55.97 29.38 10.47
CA GLU A 390 56.40 28.13 11.12
C GLU A 390 55.90 26.89 10.38
N GLN A 391 54.71 26.97 9.76
CA GLN A 391 54.15 25.91 8.91
C GLN A 391 54.74 25.89 7.49
N GLY A 392 55.65 26.80 7.15
CA GLY A 392 56.28 26.90 5.83
C GLY A 392 55.35 27.41 4.72
N ARG A 393 54.21 28.01 5.06
CA ARG A 393 53.20 28.56 4.14
C ARG A 393 53.43 30.06 3.89
N TYR A 394 54.61 30.40 3.40
CA TYR A 394 55.05 31.79 3.21
C TYR A 394 54.11 32.64 2.31
N ALA A 395 53.52 32.04 1.28
CA ALA A 395 52.60 32.75 0.37
C ALA A 395 51.27 33.15 1.06
N ASP A 396 50.83 32.39 2.06
CA ASP A 396 49.63 32.72 2.84
C ASP A 396 49.98 33.72 3.97
N ALA A 397 51.19 33.64 4.53
CA ALA A 397 51.70 34.62 5.50
C ALA A 397 51.79 36.03 4.90
N GLU A 398 52.27 36.16 3.66
CA GLU A 398 52.28 37.44 2.93
C GLU A 398 50.87 38.01 2.69
N GLN A 399 49.83 37.17 2.57
CA GLN A 399 48.44 37.62 2.43
C GLN A 399 47.79 38.02 3.76
N VAL A 400 48.40 37.68 4.89
CA VAL A 400 47.90 37.97 6.24
C VAL A 400 48.59 39.25 6.78
N CYS A 401 49.82 39.51 6.36
CA CYS A 401 50.57 40.73 6.65
C CYS A 401 50.14 41.90 5.73
N PHE A 402 49.10 42.64 6.10
CA PHE A 402 48.66 43.86 5.40
C PHE A 402 49.19 45.15 6.03
#